data_AF-A0A8R1W4D3-F1
#
_entry.id   AF-A0A8R1W4D3-F1
#
_cell.length_a   1.000
_cell.length_b   1.000
_cell.length_c   1.000
_cell.angle_alpha   90.00
_cell.angle_beta   90.00
_cell.angle_gamma   90.00
#
_symmetry.space_group_name_H-M   'P 1'
#
loop_
_entity.id
_entity.type
_entity.pdbx_description
1 polymer ?
#
loop_
_entity_poly.entity_id
_entity_poly.type
_entity_poly.pdbx_seq_one_letter_code
_entity_poly.pdbx_strand_id
1 'polypeptide(L)'
;MVFVCMVKGCDNSKKSTMKKCKRFRIPADDLRRKNWLINCSRQDLLDKSSSHHVCSDHFEDQMYKKPDRKVLLPTAVPTNFCSTSNTSQSYKEADITELINSGFSREQVIQELKRFDGNKNQAMASLFAKILKF
;
A
#
# COMPACT_ATOMS: atom_id res chain seq x y z
N MET A 1 14.25 0.28 24.43
CA MET A 1 13.05 1.03 23.99
C MET A 1 12.81 0.70 22.51
N VAL A 2 11.65 0.15 22.16
CA VAL A 2 11.34 -0.22 20.76
C VAL A 2 10.61 0.96 20.11
N PHE A 3 11.26 1.63 19.17
CA PHE A 3 10.60 2.64 18.35
C PHE A 3 9.81 1.95 17.25
N VAL A 4 8.55 2.33 17.08
CA VAL A 4 7.66 1.81 16.01
C VAL A 4 7.45 2.87 14.94
N CYS A 5 7.18 2.44 13.71
CA CYS A 5 6.79 3.36 12.65
C CYS A 5 5.38 3.89 12.92
N MET A 6 5.17 5.19 12.76
CA MET A 6 3.86 5.83 12.98
C MET A 6 2.87 5.64 11.83
N VAL A 7 3.36 5.24 10.66
CA VAL A 7 2.57 5.09 9.44
C VAL A 7 1.58 3.94 9.62
N LYS A 8 0.30 4.23 9.40
CA LYS A 8 -0.78 3.23 9.47
C LYS A 8 -0.57 2.18 8.39
N GLY A 9 -0.75 0.90 8.74
CA GLY A 9 -0.57 -0.21 7.80
C GLY A 9 0.89 -0.57 7.50
N CYS A 10 1.87 0.16 8.04
CA CYS A 10 3.26 -0.23 7.91
C CYS A 10 3.55 -1.49 8.74
N ASP A 11 4.22 -2.47 8.16
CA ASP A 11 4.67 -3.67 8.88
C ASP A 11 5.53 -3.29 10.09
N ASN A 12 6.35 -2.25 9.96
CA ASN A 12 7.22 -1.72 11.03
C ASN A 12 6.47 -0.93 12.13
N SER A 13 5.14 -0.83 12.06
CA SER A 13 4.30 -0.24 13.12
C SER A 13 4.06 -1.21 14.28
N LYS A 14 4.18 -2.52 14.04
CA LYS A 14 4.00 -3.55 15.07
C LYS A 14 5.32 -3.79 15.79
N LYS A 15 5.28 -3.85 17.13
CA LYS A 15 6.47 -4.18 17.95
C LYS A 15 7.04 -5.57 17.63
N SER A 16 6.16 -6.49 17.20
CA SER A 16 6.51 -7.87 16.83
C SER A 16 7.25 -7.97 15.49
N THR A 17 7.04 -7.03 14.58
CA THR A 17 7.67 -7.02 13.26
C THR A 17 8.97 -6.24 13.31
N MET A 18 10.04 -6.92 13.73
CA MET A 18 11.38 -6.32 13.85
C MET A 18 12.17 -6.42 12.54
N LYS A 19 11.63 -5.89 11.43
CA LYS A 19 12.47 -5.71 10.23
C LYS A 19 13.54 -4.66 10.56
N LYS A 20 14.80 -4.98 10.24
CA LYS A 20 15.95 -4.11 10.47
C LYS A 20 15.93 -2.94 9.47
N CYS A 21 15.16 -1.90 9.77
CA CYS A 21 15.09 -0.65 9.02
C CYS A 21 15.50 0.53 9.91
N LYS A 22 16.01 1.61 9.30
CA LYS A 22 16.30 2.84 10.03
C LYS A 22 15.01 3.57 10.34
N ARG A 23 14.99 4.33 11.42
CA ARG A 23 13.83 5.11 11.85
C ARG A 23 14.24 6.57 12.00
N PHE A 24 13.49 7.46 11.37
CA PHE A 24 13.73 8.89 11.39
C PHE A 24 12.70 9.56 12.28
N ARG A 25 13.18 10.37 13.23
CA ARG A 25 12.33 11.21 14.06
C ARG A 25 11.70 12.30 13.20
N ILE A 26 10.46 12.65 13.51
CA ILE A 26 9.80 13.79 12.89
C ILE A 26 10.66 15.06 13.06
N PRO A 27 10.85 15.86 12.00
CA PRO A 27 11.59 17.13 12.08
C PRO A 27 11.01 18.11 13.12
N ALA A 28 11.90 18.87 13.75
CA ALA A 28 11.51 19.95 14.65
C ALA A 28 10.92 21.15 13.91
N ASP A 29 11.33 21.38 12.66
CA ASP A 29 10.78 22.42 11.79
C ASP A 29 9.27 22.22 11.55
N ASP A 30 8.44 23.24 11.82
CA ASP A 30 6.98 23.11 11.79
C ASP A 30 6.44 22.87 10.37
N LEU A 31 7.03 23.51 9.35
CA LEU A 31 6.61 23.33 7.96
C LEU A 31 6.89 21.90 7.50
N ARG A 32 8.12 21.42 7.74
CA ARG A 32 8.54 20.07 7.38
C ARG A 32 7.80 19.01 8.19
N ARG A 33 7.55 19.26 9.47
CA ARG A 33 6.70 18.43 10.35
C ARG A 33 5.31 18.30 9.76
N LYS A 34 4.69 19.42 9.39
CA LYS A 34 3.35 19.44 8.79
C LYS A 34 3.31 18.61 7.50
N ASN A 35 4.29 18.77 6.62
CA ASN A 35 4.38 17.98 5.39
C ASN A 35 4.52 16.48 5.67
N TRP A 36 5.32 16.08 6.66
CA TRP A 36 5.43 14.67 7.05
C TRP A 36 4.11 14.11 7.58
N LEU A 37 3.43 14.85 8.46
CA LEU A 37 2.17 14.43 9.05
C LEU A 37 1.03 14.35 8.02
N ILE A 38 0.98 15.29 7.08
CA ILE A 38 0.02 15.26 5.97
C ILE A 38 0.22 14.00 5.13
N ASN A 39 1.46 13.74 4.70
CA ASN A 39 1.75 12.56 3.88
C ASN A 39 1.46 11.25 4.62
N CYS A 40 1.79 11.18 5.91
CA CYS A 40 1.46 10.02 6.74
C CYS A 40 -0.05 9.88 7.07
N SER A 41 -0.91 10.80 6.61
CA SER A 41 -2.34 10.86 6.98
C SER A 41 -2.56 10.90 8.51
N ARG A 42 -1.73 11.69 9.19
CA ARG A 42 -1.72 11.87 10.66
C ARG A 42 -1.73 13.35 11.06
N GLN A 43 -2.57 14.17 10.42
CA GLN A 43 -2.73 15.58 10.82
C GLN A 43 -3.20 15.73 12.27
N ASP A 44 -3.83 14.69 12.85
CA ASP A 44 -4.23 14.58 14.26
C ASP A 44 -3.08 14.75 15.27
N LEU A 45 -1.84 14.67 14.80
CA LEU A 45 -0.63 14.79 15.61
C LEU A 45 0.05 16.16 15.49
N LEU A 46 -0.49 17.10 14.71
CA LEU A 46 0.08 18.44 14.53
C LEU A 46 0.22 19.19 15.86
N ASP A 47 -0.82 19.12 16.69
CA ASP A 47 -0.88 19.79 17.99
C ASP A 47 -0.17 19.02 19.11
N LYS A 48 0.44 17.87 18.82
CA LYS A 48 1.07 16.99 19.82
C LYS A 48 2.58 17.01 19.68
N SER A 49 3.29 17.34 20.76
CA SER A 49 4.74 17.16 20.84
C SER A 49 5.04 15.66 20.84
N SER A 50 5.43 15.13 19.70
CA SER A 50 5.29 13.70 19.50
C SER A 50 6.60 13.07 19.04
N SER A 51 7.10 12.13 19.86
CA SER A 51 8.33 11.36 19.62
C SER A 51 8.08 10.23 18.61
N HIS A 52 7.35 10.53 17.54
CA HIS A 52 7.02 9.59 16.49
C HIS A 52 8.17 9.45 15.51
N HIS A 53 8.22 8.27 14.90
CA HIS A 53 9.25 7.90 13.97
C HIS A 53 8.64 7.33 12.69
N VAL A 54 9.31 7.54 11.57
CA VAL A 54 8.97 6.97 10.27
C VAL A 54 10.13 6.09 9.82
N CYS A 55 9.87 4.86 9.37
CA CYS A 55 10.94 3.99 8.90
C CYS A 55 11.48 4.39 7.52
N SER A 56 12.72 4.00 7.23
CA SER A 56 13.42 4.28 5.97
C SER A 56 12.69 3.77 4.73
N ASP A 57 11.85 2.75 4.86
CA ASP A 57 11.06 2.17 3.75
C ASP A 57 10.08 3.19 3.13
N HIS A 58 9.76 4.28 3.86
CA HIS A 58 8.85 5.33 3.37
C HIS A 58 9.56 6.43 2.56
N PHE A 59 10.89 6.37 2.40
CA PHE A 59 11.68 7.38 1.70
C PHE A 59 12.44 6.74 0.55
N GLU A 60 12.50 7.45 -0.58
CA GLU A 60 13.28 7.04 -1.74
C GLU A 60 14.78 7.35 -1.56
N ASP A 61 15.62 6.63 -2.30
CA ASP A 61 17.08 6.75 -2.19
C ASP A 61 17.61 8.13 -2.57
N GLN A 62 16.91 8.82 -3.48
CA GLN A 62 17.20 10.20 -3.87
C GLN A 62 16.92 11.23 -2.76
N MET A 63 16.16 10.87 -1.73
CA MET A 63 15.82 11.76 -0.62
C MET A 63 16.91 11.85 0.46
N TYR A 64 18.05 11.19 0.26
CA TYR A 64 19.17 11.16 1.20
C TYR A 64 20.35 12.02 0.73
N LYS A 65 21.00 12.73 1.67
CA LYS A 65 22.13 13.65 1.38
C LYS A 65 23.45 12.93 1.05
N LYS A 66 23.57 11.65 1.42
CA LYS A 66 24.78 10.81 1.25
C LYS A 66 24.37 9.36 0.97
N PRO A 67 25.22 8.55 0.31
CA PRO A 67 24.92 7.14 0.02
C PRO A 67 24.67 6.30 1.28
N ASP A 68 25.13 6.73 2.46
CA ASP A 68 24.90 6.07 3.74
C ASP A 68 23.42 6.00 4.22
N ARG A 69 22.48 6.71 3.56
CA ARG A 69 21.06 6.80 3.97
C ARG A 69 20.89 7.11 5.47
N LYS A 70 21.74 8.00 6.00
CA LYS A 70 21.75 8.42 7.42
C LYS A 70 21.02 9.75 7.63
N VAL A 71 21.01 10.61 6.62
CA VAL A 71 20.48 11.97 6.70
C VAL A 71 19.57 12.22 5.51
N LEU A 72 18.33 12.64 5.81
CA LEU A 72 17.33 13.03 4.83
C LEU A 72 17.54 14.48 4.38
N LEU A 73 17.32 14.75 3.10
CA LEU A 73 17.27 16.09 2.54
C LEU A 73 16.17 16.93 3.19
N PRO A 74 16.30 18.27 3.23
CA PRO A 74 15.27 19.14 3.81
C PRO A 74 13.92 18.99 3.10
N THR A 75 13.93 18.69 1.81
CA THR A 75 12.76 18.43 0.97
C THR A 75 12.21 17.01 1.09
N ALA A 76 12.91 16.11 1.77
CA ALA A 76 12.49 14.72 1.92
C ALA A 76 11.21 14.63 2.75
N VAL A 77 10.22 13.94 2.20
CA VAL A 77 8.93 13.64 2.82
C VAL A 77 8.64 12.15 2.61
N PRO A 78 7.95 11.48 3.55
CA PRO A 78 7.57 10.09 3.36
C PRO A 78 6.55 10.02 2.22
N THR A 79 6.85 9.25 1.18
CA THR A 79 6.01 9.10 -0.03
C THR A 79 5.63 7.64 -0.28
N ASN A 80 6.47 6.71 0.15
CA ASN A 80 6.28 5.29 -0.13
C ASN A 80 5.35 4.66 0.91
N PHE A 81 4.06 4.91 0.77
CA PHE A 81 3.04 4.21 1.53
C PHE A 81 2.66 2.96 0.76
N CYS A 82 3.10 1.79 1.23
CA CYS A 82 2.62 0.52 0.70
C CYS A 82 1.13 0.46 1.00
N SER A 83 0.34 0.94 0.05
CA SER A 83 -1.09 0.85 0.08
C SER A 83 -1.38 -0.62 -0.12
N THR A 84 -1.81 -1.32 0.93
CA THR A 84 -2.55 -2.57 0.78
C THR A 84 -3.92 -2.30 0.14
N SER A 85 -3.98 -1.42 -0.86
CA SER A 85 -4.91 -1.50 -1.97
C SER A 85 -4.19 -2.25 -3.09
N ASN A 86 -3.70 -3.45 -2.79
CA ASN A 86 -3.54 -4.47 -3.83
C ASN A 86 -4.93 -5.06 -4.11
N THR A 87 -5.86 -4.19 -4.50
CA THR A 87 -6.86 -4.50 -5.52
C THR A 87 -6.25 -4.26 -6.90
N SER A 88 -4.95 -4.52 -7.07
CA SER A 88 -4.52 -5.25 -8.26
C SER A 88 -5.11 -6.66 -8.11
N GLN A 89 -6.42 -6.80 -8.30
CA GLN A 89 -7.04 -8.07 -8.64
C GLN A 89 -6.41 -8.46 -9.98
N SER A 90 -5.20 -9.01 -9.91
CA SER A 90 -4.45 -9.50 -11.05
C SER A 90 -5.05 -10.85 -11.41
N TYR A 91 -6.26 -10.84 -11.94
CA TYR A 91 -6.73 -11.99 -12.72
C TYR A 91 -5.75 -12.14 -13.89
N LYS A 92 -5.20 -13.34 -14.09
CA LYS A 92 -4.21 -13.55 -15.14
C LYS A 92 -4.91 -13.39 -16.48
N GLU A 93 -4.26 -12.76 -17.45
CA GLU A 93 -4.84 -12.67 -18.81
C GLU A 93 -5.11 -14.06 -19.42
N ALA A 94 -4.38 -15.08 -18.99
CA ALA A 94 -4.66 -16.48 -19.30
C ALA A 94 -6.05 -16.92 -18.81
N ASP A 95 -6.43 -16.56 -17.58
CA ASP A 95 -7.75 -16.90 -17.00
C ASP A 95 -8.87 -16.16 -17.74
N ILE A 96 -8.63 -14.91 -18.18
CA ILE A 96 -9.57 -14.16 -19.03
C ILE A 96 -9.76 -14.87 -20.38
N THR A 97 -8.66 -15.30 -20.99
CA THR A 97 -8.66 -15.91 -22.33
C THR A 97 -9.37 -17.26 -22.35
N GLU A 98 -9.18 -18.10 -21.33
CA GLU A 98 -9.92 -19.36 -21.18
C GLU A 98 -11.45 -19.14 -21.09
N LEU A 99 -11.87 -18.12 -20.35
CA LEU A 99 -13.29 -17.83 -20.18
C LEU A 99 -13.91 -17.23 -21.46
N ILE A 100 -13.15 -16.43 -22.21
CA ILE A 100 -13.57 -15.95 -23.54
C ILE A 100 -13.73 -17.12 -24.51
N ASN A 101 -12.75 -18.04 -24.54
CA ASN A 101 -12.81 -19.25 -25.38
C ASN A 101 -13.97 -20.19 -24.99
N SER A 102 -14.46 -20.09 -23.75
CA SER A 102 -15.63 -20.83 -23.25
C SER A 102 -16.96 -20.20 -23.68
N GLY A 103 -16.95 -19.13 -24.48
CA GLY A 103 -18.13 -18.49 -25.05
C GLY A 103 -18.66 -17.27 -24.30
N PHE A 104 -17.92 -16.76 -23.31
CA PHE A 104 -18.31 -15.55 -22.55
C PHE A 104 -17.65 -14.29 -23.12
N SER A 105 -18.34 -13.14 -23.06
CA SER A 105 -17.75 -11.87 -23.48
C SER A 105 -16.72 -11.37 -22.45
N ARG A 106 -15.68 -10.68 -22.92
CA ARG A 106 -14.60 -10.14 -22.07
C ARG A 106 -15.13 -9.30 -20.92
N GLU A 107 -16.19 -8.54 -21.16
CA GLU A 107 -16.82 -7.64 -20.19
C GLU A 107 -17.44 -8.43 -19.04
N GLN A 108 -18.18 -9.50 -19.35
CA GLN A 108 -18.80 -10.37 -18.35
C GLN A 108 -17.76 -11.11 -17.51
N VAL A 109 -16.71 -11.59 -18.18
CA VAL A 109 -15.58 -12.26 -17.53
C VAL A 109 -14.88 -11.34 -16.53
N ILE A 110 -14.54 -10.12 -16.96
CA ILE A 110 -13.90 -9.12 -16.08
C ILE A 110 -14.82 -8.74 -14.93
N GLN A 111 -16.13 -8.60 -15.19
CA GLN A 111 -17.10 -8.26 -14.16
C GLN A 111 -17.22 -9.35 -13.09
N GLU A 112 -17.29 -10.62 -13.48
CA GLU A 112 -17.37 -11.73 -12.51
C GLU A 112 -16.03 -12.00 -11.83
N LEU A 113 -14.90 -11.87 -12.52
CA LEU A 113 -13.58 -11.97 -11.89
C LEU A 113 -13.37 -10.87 -10.84
N LYS A 114 -13.84 -9.63 -11.10
CA LYS A 114 -13.83 -8.56 -10.10
C LYS A 114 -14.74 -8.87 -8.91
N ARG A 115 -15.88 -9.52 -9.15
CA ARG A 115 -16.88 -9.87 -8.13
C ARG A 115 -16.40 -10.95 -7.16
N PHE A 116 -15.59 -11.89 -7.64
CA PHE A 116 -15.08 -13.03 -6.87
C PHE A 116 -13.59 -12.90 -6.54
N ASP A 117 -13.06 -11.69 -6.44
CA ASP A 117 -11.65 -11.43 -6.08
C ASP A 117 -10.63 -12.20 -6.93
N GLY A 118 -10.93 -12.40 -8.22
CA GLY A 118 -10.08 -13.11 -9.18
C GLY A 118 -10.14 -14.63 -9.10
N ASN A 119 -11.07 -15.21 -8.33
CA ASN A 119 -11.25 -16.66 -8.28
C ASN A 119 -11.94 -17.18 -9.55
N LYS A 120 -11.15 -17.77 -10.46
CA LYS A 120 -11.63 -18.31 -11.74
C LYS A 120 -12.77 -19.30 -11.59
N ASN A 121 -12.69 -20.24 -10.65
CA ASN A 121 -13.71 -21.29 -10.49
C ASN A 121 -15.06 -20.71 -10.06
N GLN A 122 -15.04 -19.73 -9.16
CA GLN A 122 -16.25 -19.05 -8.69
C GLN A 122 -16.84 -18.14 -9.78
N ALA A 123 -15.99 -17.39 -10.49
CA ALA A 123 -16.41 -16.57 -11.63
C ALA A 123 -17.03 -17.45 -12.73
N MET A 124 -16.42 -18.59 -13.07
CA MET A 124 -16.92 -19.55 -14.05
C MET A 124 -18.26 -20.16 -13.62
N ALA A 125 -18.38 -20.61 -12.36
CA ALA A 125 -19.64 -21.13 -11.84
C ALA A 125 -20.77 -20.07 -11.87
N SER A 126 -20.45 -18.81 -11.56
CA SER A 126 -21.42 -17.71 -11.61
C SER A 126 -21.84 -17.37 -13.05
N LEU A 127 -20.89 -17.36 -13.98
CA LEU A 127 -21.14 -17.16 -15.40
C LEU A 127 -22.08 -18.24 -15.97
N PHE A 128 -21.84 -19.52 -15.68
CA PHE A 128 -22.74 -20.60 -16.08
C PHE A 128 -24.10 -20.53 -15.39
N ALA A 129 -24.14 -20.19 -14.09
CA ALA A 129 -25.40 -20.04 -13.37
C ALA A 129 -26.27 -18.91 -13.94
N LYS A 130 -25.67 -17.86 -14.52
CA LYS A 130 -26.43 -16.80 -15.22
C LYS A 130 -26.99 -17.26 -16.56
N ILE A 131 -26.35 -18.22 -17.24
CA ILE A 131 -26.89 -18.82 -18.48
C ILE A 131 -28.07 -19.74 -18.17
N LEU A 132 -28.06 -20.44 -17.03
CA LEU A 132 -29.07 -21.44 -16.67
C LEU A 132 -30.34 -20.88 -16.02
N LYS A 133 -30.37 -19.57 -15.70
CA LYS A 133 -31.58 -18.91 -15.20
C LYS A 133 -32.50 -18.58 -16.38
N PHE A 134 -33.34 -19.55 -16.74
CA PHE A 134 -34.53 -19.35 -17.55
C PHE A 134 -35.62 -18.63 -16.76
#